data_AF-A0A564VL95-F1
#
_entry.id   AF-A0A564VL95-F1
#
_cell.length_a   1.000
_cell.length_b   1.000
_cell.length_c   1.000
_cell.angle_alpha   90.00
_cell.angle_beta   90.00
_cell.angle_gamma   90.00
#
_symmetry.space_group_name_H-M   'P 1'
#
loop_
_entity.id
_entity.type
_entity.pdbx_description
1 polymer ?
#
loop_
_entity_poly.entity_id
_entity_poly.type
_entity_poly.pdbx_seq_one_letter_code
_entity_poly.pdbx_strand_id
1 'polypeptide(L)' 'MSVKIKVSYQKEQELQAILQLLRPVIKSYKAADRQQGVYKRAYIEIKHAIETSDKK' A
#
# COMPACT_ATOMS: atom_id res chain seq x y z
N MET A 1 -6.12 9.59 12.72
CA MET A 1 -6.58 8.33 12.10
C MET A 1 -5.50 7.82 11.14
N SER A 2 -5.19 6.52 11.16
CA SER A 2 -4.26 5.90 10.19
C SER A 2 -5.05 4.99 9.24
N VAL A 3 -4.74 5.07 7.95
CA VAL A 3 -5.33 4.21 6.92
C VAL A 3 -4.26 3.24 6.42
N LYS A 4 -4.66 1.98 6.23
CA LYS A 4 -3.77 0.91 5.80
C LYS A 4 -4.45 0.09 4.71
N ILE A 5 -3.74 -0.14 3.61
CA ILE A 5 -4.22 -0.97 2.51
C ILE A 5 -3.55 -2.34 2.62
N LYS A 6 -4.35 -3.40 2.63
CA LYS A 6 -3.85 -4.78 2.54
C LYS A 6 -4.02 -5.27 1.10
N VAL A 7 -2.93 -5.70 0.50
CA VAL A 7 -2.91 -6.25 -0.86
C VAL A 7 -2.60 -7.74 -0.77
N SER A 8 -3.45 -8.56 -1.37
CA SER A 8 -3.16 -9.97 -1.63
C SER A 8 -2.74 -10.11 -3.09
N TYR A 9 -1.62 -10.77 -3.36
CA TYR A 9 -1.02 -10.90 -4.70
C TYR A 9 -0.32 -12.26 -4.84
N GLN A 10 -0.06 -12.74 -6.05
CA GLN A 10 0.69 -13.98 -6.28
C GLN A 10 2.10 -13.67 -6.80
N LYS A 11 2.20 -12.74 -7.75
CA LYS A 11 3.44 -12.39 -8.43
C LYS A 11 3.91 -11.00 -8.00
N GLU A 12 5.22 -10.82 -7.90
CA GLU A 12 5.80 -9.54 -7.48
C GLU A 12 5.42 -8.38 -8.43
N GLN A 13 5.23 -8.67 -9.71
CA GLN A 13 4.82 -7.67 -10.71
C GLN A 13 3.44 -7.08 -10.40
N GLU A 14 2.52 -7.88 -9.84
CA GLU A 14 1.18 -7.42 -9.45
C GLU A 14 1.29 -6.42 -8.29
N LEU A 15 2.12 -6.72 -7.29
CA LEU A 15 2.39 -5.79 -6.20
C LEU A 15 3.04 -4.51 -6.71
N GLN A 16 4.03 -4.60 -7.60
CA GLN A 16 4.69 -3.42 -8.17
C GLN A 16 3.71 -2.52 -8.93
N ALA A 17 2.80 -3.09 -9.73
CA ALA A 17 1.78 -2.33 -10.44
C ALA A 17 0.86 -1.57 -9.46
N ILE A 18 0.44 -2.20 -8.36
CA ILE A 18 -0.35 -1.54 -7.32
C ILE A 18 0.44 -0.42 -6.63
N LEU A 19 1.72 -0.65 -6.30
CA LEU A 19 2.58 0.37 -5.70
C LEU A 19 2.77 1.57 -6.63
N GLN A 20 2.89 1.34 -7.94
CA GLN A 20 2.96 2.42 -8.93
C GLN A 20 1.66 3.22 -9.00
N LEU A 21 0.51 2.54 -9.05
CA LEU A 21 -0.81 3.18 -9.08
C LEU A 21 -1.04 4.08 -7.85
N LEU A 22 -0.53 3.68 -6.70
CA LEU A 22 -0.71 4.38 -5.43
C LEU A 22 0.38 5.43 -5.14
N ARG A 23 1.40 5.61 -5.99
CA ARG A 23 2.27 6.80 -5.90
C ARG A 23 1.44 8.00 -6.36
N PRO A 24 1.22 9.05 -5.55
CA PRO A 24 2.11 9.59 -4.51
C PRO A 24 1.67 9.36 -3.05
N VAL A 25 0.56 8.66 -2.83
CA VAL A 25 -0.10 8.55 -1.52
C VAL A 25 0.55 7.53 -0.59
N ILE A 26 1.40 6.65 -1.09
CA ILE A 26 2.15 5.69 -0.24
C ILE A 26 3.16 6.44 0.63
N LYS A 27 3.14 6.14 1.94
CA LYS A 27 4.20 6.49 2.88
C LYS A 27 5.27 5.39 2.93
N SER A 28 4.85 4.15 3.11
CA SER A 28 5.71 2.97 3.17
C SER A 28 4.90 1.72 2.83
N TYR A 29 5.56 0.61 2.54
CA TYR A 29 4.92 -0.69 2.46
C TYR A 29 5.84 -1.78 3.00
N LYS A 30 5.24 -2.90 3.41
CA LYS A 30 5.97 -4.12 3.77
C LYS A 30 5.24 -5.36 3.29
N ALA A 31 5.99 -6.33 2.79
CA ALA A 31 5.48 -7.68 2.58
C ALA A 31 5.28 -8.37 3.95
N ALA A 32 4.32 -9.29 4.03
CA ALA A 32 4.11 -10.10 5.23
C ALA A 32 5.24 -11.13 5.41
N ASP A 33 5.71 -11.31 6.64
CA ASP A 33 6.80 -12.24 6.95
C ASP A 33 6.38 -13.71 6.81
N ARG A 34 5.11 -14.00 7.11
CA ARG A 34 4.51 -15.34 6.95
C ARG A 34 3.47 -15.31 5.85
N GLN A 35 3.75 -16.03 4.77
CA GLN A 35 2.83 -16.22 3.66
C GLN A 35 2.14 -17.58 3.85
N GLN A 36 0.80 -17.58 3.96
CA GLN A 36 0.00 -18.79 4.03
C GLN A 36 -0.99 -18.81 2.86
N GLY A 37 -1.01 -19.93 2.14
CA GLY A 37 -1.83 -20.10 0.94
C GLY A 37 -1.16 -19.56 -0.33
N VAL A 38 -1.90 -19.60 -1.43
CA VAL A 38 -1.39 -19.26 -2.77
C VAL A 38 -1.10 -17.76 -2.94
N TYR A 39 -1.72 -16.92 -2.11
CA TYR A 39 -1.57 -15.47 -2.17
C TYR A 39 -0.62 -14.97 -1.09
N LYS A 40 0.38 -14.21 -1.53
CA LYS A 40 1.21 -13.35 -0.70
C LYS A 40 0.42 -12.14 -0.22
N ARG A 41 0.85 -11.53 0.88
CA ARG A 41 0.26 -10.32 1.44
C ARG A 41 1.29 -9.20 1.56
N ALA A 42 0.85 -7.98 1.27
CA ALA A 42 1.57 -6.75 1.56
C ALA A 42 0.66 -5.76 2.27
N TYR A 43 1.27 -4.93 3.08
CA TYR A 43 0.62 -3.89 3.86
C TYR A 43 1.22 -2.55 3.46
N ILE A 44 0.38 -1.65 2.98
CA ILE A 44 0.76 -0.33 2.51
C ILE A 44 0.21 0.69 3.51
N GLU A 45 1.09 1.53 4.02
CA GLU A 45 0.72 2.69 4.82
C GLU A 45 0.64 3.90 3.89
N ILE A 46 -0.46 4.64 3.98
CA ILE A 46 -0.62 5.87 3.21
C ILE A 46 -0.18 7.09 4.03
N LYS A 47 0.27 8.13 3.33
CA LYS A 47 0.52 9.45 3.91
C LYS A 47 -0.78 9.96 4.52
N HIS A 48 -0.69 10.73 5.60
CA HIS A 48 -1.86 11.31 6.23
C HIS A 48 -2.52 12.24 5.20
N ALA A 49 -3.67 11.84 4.67
CA ALA A 49 -4.48 12.71 3.83
C ALA A 49 -5.22 13.68 4.75
N ILE A 50 -4.50 14.70 5.25
CA ILE A 50 -5.00 16.03 5.61
C ILE A 50 -3.79 16.95 5.92
N GLU A 51 -3.08 17.33 4.86
CA GLU A 51 -2.97 18.76 4.62
C GLU A 51 -3.71 18.97 3.31
N THR A 52 -5.04 19.01 3.38
CA THR A 52 -5.82 19.71 2.36
C THR A 52 -5.28 21.12 2.37
N SER A 53 -4.37 21.41 1.44
CA SER A 53 -4.01 22.77 1.08
C SER A 53 -5.23 23.39 0.40
N ASP A 54 -6.29 23.63 1.17
CA ASP A 54 -7.24 24.70 0.91
C ASP A 54 -6.45 26.00 1.12
N LYS A 55 -5.60 26.34 0.15
CA LYS A 55 -5.15 27.71 -0.04
C LYS A 55 -6.36 28.46 -0.58
N LYS A 56 -7.17 28.99 0.34
CA LYS A 56 -8.04 30.13 0.06
C LYS A 56 -7.22 31.41 0.10
#